data_AF-A0A4Q2Z7K6-F1
#
_entry.id   AF-A0A4Q2Z7K6-F1
#
_cell.length_a   1.000
_cell.length_b   1.000
_cell.length_c   1.000
_cell.angle_alpha   90.00
_cell.angle_beta   90.00
_cell.angle_gamma   90.00
#
_symmetry.space_group_name_H-M   'P 1'
#
loop_
_entity.id
_entity.type
_entity.pdbx_description
1 polymer ?
#
loop_
_entity_poly.entity_id
_entity_poly.type
_entity_poly.pdbx_seq_one_letter_code
_entity_poly.pdbx_strand_id
1 'polypeptide(L)'
;MFDPTRAAGMDAKIGFDVAGERFLAEPRDGVLPIRRGHAEQAQALIRAPDASVVAGLLYAGIPIADLEREAGLVIEGDRELALRYAAIFSLPDKLA
;
A
#
# COMPACT_ATOMS: atom_id res chain seq x y z
N MET A 1 -3.66 8.36 -6.71
CA MET A 1 -4.41 9.18 -5.73
C MET A 1 -5.14 8.25 -4.77
N PHE A 2 -5.30 8.65 -3.52
CA PHE A 2 -6.16 7.98 -2.54
C PHE A 2 -7.62 8.32 -2.85
N ASP A 3 -8.51 7.32 -2.85
CA ASP A 3 -9.96 7.49 -3.03
C ASP A 3 -10.68 7.32 -1.68
N PRO A 4 -11.17 8.41 -1.05
CA PRO A 4 -11.87 8.34 0.24
C PRO A 4 -13.11 7.46 0.21
N THR A 5 -13.77 7.35 -0.94
CA THR A 5 -14.98 6.52 -1.10
C THR A 5 -14.62 5.05 -1.05
N ARG A 6 -13.52 4.64 -1.70
CA ARG A 6 -13.02 3.26 -1.63
C ARG A 6 -12.43 2.90 -0.28
N ALA A 7 -11.94 3.90 0.45
CA ALA A 7 -11.45 3.73 1.81
C ALA A 7 -12.56 3.63 2.86
N ALA A 8 -13.82 3.91 2.50
CA ALA A 8 -14.94 3.86 3.44
C ALA A 8 -15.07 2.46 4.07
N GLY A 9 -15.16 2.42 5.40
CA GLY A 9 -15.26 1.18 6.17
C GLY A 9 -13.93 0.44 6.37
N MET A 10 -12.80 0.98 5.86
CA MET A 10 -11.48 0.48 6.24
C MET A 10 -11.05 1.09 7.59
N ASP A 11 -10.67 0.22 8.52
CA ASP A 11 -9.94 0.55 9.74
C ASP A 11 -8.80 -0.47 9.84
N ALA A 12 -7.59 -0.05 9.47
CA ALA A 12 -6.46 -0.96 9.31
C ALA A 12 -5.13 -0.28 9.61
N LYS A 13 -4.10 -1.11 9.89
CA LYS A 13 -2.71 -0.70 10.04
C LYS A 13 -1.87 -1.38 8.97
N ILE A 14 -1.38 -0.62 8.00
CA ILE A 14 -0.57 -1.10 6.88
C ILE A 14 0.85 -0.58 7.02
N GLY A 15 1.79 -1.49 7.17
CA GLY A 15 3.20 -1.20 7.29
C GLY A 15 3.87 -1.14 5.94
N PHE A 16 4.89 -0.30 5.83
CA PHE A 16 5.79 -0.25 4.69
C PHE A 16 7.23 -0.38 5.18
N ASP A 17 8.02 -1.20 4.49
CA ASP A 17 9.49 -1.21 4.57
C ASP A 17 10.03 -1.06 3.15
N VAL A 18 10.43 0.15 2.80
CA VAL A 18 10.77 0.53 1.42
C VAL A 18 12.15 1.15 1.41
N ALA A 19 13.09 0.53 0.70
CA ALA A 19 14.49 0.97 0.67
C ALA A 19 15.12 1.16 2.07
N GLY A 20 14.67 0.39 3.07
CA GLY A 20 15.11 0.48 4.46
C GLY A 20 14.43 1.57 5.29
N GLU A 21 13.54 2.37 4.69
CA GLU A 21 12.67 3.30 5.42
C GLU A 21 11.36 2.63 5.81
N ARG A 22 10.93 2.86 7.05
CA ARG A 22 9.70 2.26 7.59
C ARG A 22 8.61 3.30 7.76
N PHE A 23 7.38 2.89 7.48
CA PHE A 23 6.17 3.71 7.69
C PHE A 23 5.02 2.86 8.19
N LEU A 24 4.07 3.51 8.85
CA LEU A 24 2.76 2.95 9.17
C LEU A 24 1.67 3.88 8.62
N ALA A 25 0.83 3.33 7.76
CA ALA A 25 -0.42 3.94 7.32
C ALA A 25 -1.58 3.40 8.15
N GLU A 26 -2.46 4.28 8.61
CA GLU A 26 -3.59 3.92 9.47
C GLU A 26 -4.92 4.42 8.86
N PRO A 27 -5.32 3.93 7.67
CA PRO A 27 -6.55 4.34 7.03
C PRO A 27 -7.76 4.10 7.94
N ARG A 28 -8.55 5.15 8.15
CA ARG A 28 -9.76 5.15 9.00
C ARG A 28 -10.67 6.29 8.57
N ASP A 29 -11.98 6.08 8.57
CA ASP A 29 -12.98 7.13 8.32
C ASP A 29 -12.73 7.97 7.05
N GLY A 30 -12.22 7.33 5.99
CA GLY A 30 -11.92 8.01 4.72
C GLY A 30 -10.69 8.94 4.76
N VAL A 31 -9.86 8.87 5.80
CA VAL A 31 -8.55 9.55 5.86
C VAL A 31 -7.40 8.56 5.86
N LEU A 32 -6.22 9.02 5.45
CA LEU A 32 -5.00 8.21 5.38
C LEU A 32 -3.86 8.90 6.16
N PRO A 33 -3.85 8.82 7.50
CA PRO A 33 -2.69 9.22 8.28
C PRO A 33 -1.52 8.26 8.00
N ILE A 34 -0.34 8.82 7.77
CA ILE A 34 0.90 8.07 7.58
C ILE A 34 1.96 8.69 8.49
N ARG A 35 2.71 7.83 9.19
CA ARG A 35 3.84 8.23 10.04
C ARG A 35 5.06 7.38 9.76
N ARG A 36 6.25 7.96 9.99
CA ARG A 36 7.53 7.26 9.89
C ARG A 36 7.69 6.29 11.06
N GLY A 37 8.31 5.14 10.81
CA GLY A 37 8.53 4.04 11.75
C GLY A 37 7.29 3.16 11.97
N HIS A 38 7.35 2.34 13.01
CA HIS A 38 6.23 1.55 13.56
C HIS A 38 5.60 0.49 12.64
N ALA A 39 6.32 0.07 11.60
CA ALA A 39 5.88 -0.98 10.69
C ALA A 39 5.58 -2.32 11.41
N GLU A 40 6.19 -2.56 12.57
CA GLU A 40 5.94 -3.74 13.41
C GLU A 40 4.53 -3.79 14.02
N GLN A 41 3.81 -2.67 14.04
CA GLN A 41 2.43 -2.60 14.52
C GLN A 41 1.40 -2.93 13.42
N ALA A 42 1.87 -3.22 12.21
CA ALA A 42 1.03 -3.45 11.06
C ALA A 42 0.36 -4.83 11.10
N GLN A 43 -0.85 -4.89 10.55
CA GLN A 43 -1.55 -6.15 10.27
C GLN A 43 -1.05 -6.78 8.97
N ALA A 44 -0.60 -5.93 8.04
CA ALA A 44 0.05 -6.34 6.80
C ALA A 44 1.24 -5.41 6.52
N LEU A 45 2.38 -5.99 6.15
CA LEU A 45 3.61 -5.26 5.86
C LEU A 45 3.98 -5.45 4.39
N ILE A 46 4.01 -4.34 3.64
CA ILE A 46 4.46 -4.29 2.26
C ILE A 46 5.94 -3.91 2.24
N ARG A 47 6.79 -4.82 1.76
CA ARG A 47 8.23 -4.57 1.60
C ARG A 47 8.60 -4.47 0.14
N ALA A 48 9.49 -3.53 -0.17
CA ALA A 48 10.01 -3.36 -1.51
C ALA A 48 11.43 -2.77 -1.50
N PRO A 49 12.27 -3.10 -2.49
CA PRO A 49 13.61 -2.51 -2.60
C PRO A 49 13.56 -1.02 -2.97
N ASP A 50 12.47 -0.55 -3.60
CA ASP A 50 12.33 0.82 -4.08
C ASP A 50 10.85 1.28 -4.08
N ALA A 51 10.63 2.59 -3.95
CA ALA A 51 9.29 3.18 -3.92
C ALA A 51 8.52 3.03 -5.24
N SER A 52 9.20 2.91 -6.38
CA SER A 52 8.57 2.66 -7.68
C SER A 52 7.84 1.32 -7.75
N VAL A 53 8.31 0.31 -7.02
CA VAL A 53 7.65 -1.01 -6.94
C VAL A 53 6.30 -0.88 -6.22
N VAL A 54 6.27 -0.12 -5.13
CA VAL A 54 5.03 0.18 -4.39
C VAL A 54 4.10 1.05 -5.24
N ALA A 55 4.62 2.04 -5.97
CA ALA A 55 3.82 2.81 -6.92
C ALA A 55 3.25 1.93 -8.05
N GLY A 56 4.00 0.92 -8.49
CA GLY A 56 3.55 -0.10 -9.43
C GLY A 56 2.31 -0.86 -8.92
N LEU A 57 2.34 -1.27 -7.65
CA LEU A 57 1.22 -1.93 -6.97
C LEU A 57 0.00 -1.02 -6.84
N LEU A 58 0.21 0.25 -6.44
CA LEU A 58 -0.88 1.16 -6.10
C LEU A 58 -1.53 1.84 -7.33
N TYR A 59 -0.77 2.06 -8.40
CA TYR A 59 -1.19 2.95 -9.48
C TYR A 59 -1.04 2.36 -10.89
N ALA A 60 0.00 1.57 -11.14
CA ALA A 60 0.32 1.15 -12.50
C ALA A 60 -0.48 -0.07 -12.98
N GLY A 61 -1.29 -0.67 -12.10
CA GLY A 61 -2.08 -1.87 -12.42
C GLY A 61 -1.20 -3.09 -12.74
N ILE A 62 0.06 -3.09 -12.31
CA ILE A 62 0.96 -4.23 -12.50
C ILE A 62 0.45 -5.38 -11.63
N PRO A 63 0.29 -6.60 -12.18
CA PRO A 63 -0.12 -7.75 -11.40
C PRO A 63 0.84 -7.98 -10.22
N ILE A 64 0.28 -8.18 -9.02
CA ILE A 64 1.10 -8.38 -7.82
C ILE A 64 2.10 -9.55 -7.98
N ALA A 65 1.69 -10.61 -8.66
CA ALA A 65 2.54 -11.77 -8.91
C ALA A 65 3.82 -11.41 -9.70
N ASP A 66 3.74 -10.44 -10.60
CA ASP A 66 4.90 -9.95 -11.35
C ASP A 66 5.80 -9.07 -10.47
N LEU A 67 5.20 -8.23 -9.61
CA LEU A 67 5.97 -7.44 -8.64
C LEU A 67 6.69 -8.33 -7.62
N GLU A 68 6.05 -9.40 -7.15
CA GLU A 68 6.63 -10.38 -6.23
C GLU A 68 7.77 -11.16 -6.91
N ARG A 69 7.61 -11.54 -8.18
CA ARG A 69 8.59 -12.35 -8.93
C ARG A 69 9.77 -11.55 -9.47
N GLU A 70 9.53 -10.34 -9.97
CA GLU A 70 10.51 -9.59 -10.77
C GLU A 70 11.04 -8.33 -10.10
N ALA A 71 10.25 -7.74 -9.17
CA ALA A 71 10.55 -6.43 -8.59
C ALA A 71 10.87 -6.49 -7.09
N GLY A 72 10.89 -7.68 -6.48
CA GLY A 72 11.22 -7.88 -5.07
C GLY A 72 10.16 -7.37 -4.10
N LEU A 73 8.90 -7.26 -4.53
CA LEU A 73 7.79 -6.98 -3.63
C LEU A 73 7.56 -8.18 -2.71
N VAL A 74 7.39 -7.94 -1.42
CA VAL A 74 7.02 -8.98 -0.45
C VAL A 74 5.88 -8.46 0.40
N ILE A 75 4.86 -9.30 0.63
CA ILE A 75 3.80 -9.02 1.61
C ILE A 75 3.91 -10.02 2.75
N GLU A 76 4.00 -9.51 3.97
CA GLU A 76 3.97 -10.28 5.20
C GLU A 76 2.68 -9.97 5.99
N GLY A 77 2.17 -10.93 6.75
CA GLY A 77 0.92 -10.78 7.50
C GLY A 77 -0.33 -10.98 6.64
N ASP A 78 -1.33 -10.13 6.79
CA ASP A 78 -2.62 -10.23 6.09
C ASP A 78 -2.53 -9.74 4.63
N ARG A 79 -2.31 -10.70 3.71
CA ARG A 79 -2.18 -10.41 2.28
C ARG A 79 -3.46 -9.85 1.66
N GLU A 80 -4.62 -10.35 2.06
CA GLU A 80 -5.90 -9.88 1.52
C GLU A 80 -6.17 -8.43 1.92
N LEU A 81 -5.83 -8.07 3.15
CA LEU A 81 -5.89 -6.69 3.63
C LEU A 81 -4.96 -5.76 2.84
N ALA A 82 -3.71 -6.16 2.59
CA ALA A 82 -2.79 -5.36 1.78
C ALA A 82 -3.31 -5.12 0.35
N LEU A 83 -3.93 -6.13 -0.27
CA LEU A 83 -4.54 -6.00 -1.59
C LEU A 83 -5.77 -5.09 -1.59
N ARG A 84 -6.63 -5.21 -0.57
CA ARG A 84 -7.77 -4.29 -0.40
C ARG A 84 -7.30 -2.86 -0.19
N TYR A 85 -6.23 -2.66 0.58
CA TYR A 85 -5.61 -1.35 0.74
C TYR A 85 -5.10 -0.81 -0.59
N ALA A 86 -4.38 -1.62 -1.38
CA ALA A 86 -3.89 -1.20 -2.69
C ALA A 86 -5.03 -0.77 -3.64
N ALA A 87 -6.18 -1.45 -3.59
CA ALA A 87 -7.35 -1.15 -4.41
C ALA A 87 -8.04 0.20 -4.08
N ILE A 88 -7.73 0.83 -2.93
CA ILE A 88 -8.16 2.19 -2.59
C ILE A 88 -7.53 3.22 -3.54
N PHE A 89 -6.36 2.91 -4.07
CA PHE A 89 -5.60 3.82 -4.89
C PHE A 89 -5.99 3.66 -6.36
N SER A 90 -6.12 4.79 -7.04
CA SER A 90 -6.35 4.85 -8.48
C SER A 90 -5.50 5.97 -9.09
N LEU A 91 -5.14 5.83 -10.37
CA LEU A 91 -4.61 6.97 -11.10
C LEU A 91 -5.72 8.04 -11.23
N PRO A 92 -5.39 9.33 -11.10
CA PRO A 92 -6.35 10.37 -11.45
C PRO A 92 -6.78 10.20 -12.91
N ASP A 93 -8.00 10.64 -13.23
CA ASP A 93 -8.45 10.70 -14.61
C ASP A 93 -7.42 11.46 -15.45
N LYS A 94 -7.18 10.98 -16.68
CA LYS A 94 -6.36 11.72 -17.62
C LYS A 94 -6.98 13.11 -17.77
N LEU A 95 -6.17 14.16 -17.64
CA LEU A 95 -6.61 15.51 -17.96
C LEU A 95 -7.17 15.47 -19.39
N ALA A 96 -8.48 15.69 -19.51
CA ALA A 96 -9.18 15.84 -20.78
C ALA A 96 -8.94 17.23 -21.35
#